data_AF-A0A930QGB6-F1
#
_entry.id   AF-A0A930QGB6-F1
#
_cell.length_a   1.000
_cell.length_b   1.000
_cell.length_c   1.000
_cell.angle_alpha   90.00
_cell.angle_beta   90.00
_cell.angle_gamma   90.00
#
_symmetry.space_group_name_H-M   'P 1'
#
loop_
_entity.id
_entity.type
_entity.pdbx_description
1 polymer ?
#
loop_
_entity_poly.entity_id
_entity_poly.type
_entity_poly.pdbx_seq_one_letter_code
_entity_poly.pdbx_strand_id
1 'polypeptide(L)' 'ARWLAALSPDLPLHISRYFPRHRMQTPPTPIATIDALTAVAARHLRHVHRGNC' A
#
# COMPACT_ATOMS: atom_id res chain seq x y z
N ALA A 1 -1.07 -3.35 -8.12
CA ALA A 1 0.16 -2.88 -8.77
C ALA A 1 0.23 -3.21 -10.26
N ARG A 2 -0.09 -4.42 -10.73
CA ARG A 2 -0.07 -4.79 -12.17
C ARG A 2 -0.81 -3.83 -13.09
N TRP A 3 -2.01 -3.38 -12.69
CA TRP A 3 -2.79 -2.42 -13.48
C TRP A 3 -2.08 -1.07 -13.62
N LEU A 4 -1.50 -0.54 -12.52
CA LEU A 4 -0.70 0.69 -12.54
C LEU A 4 0.57 0.51 -13.39
N ALA A 5 1.25 -0.62 -13.25
CA ALA A 5 2.47 -0.94 -14.02
C ALA A 5 2.20 -1.06 -15.52
N ALA A 6 0.98 -1.44 -15.92
CA ALA A 6 0.57 -1.45 -17.32
C ALA A 6 0.42 -0.03 -17.90
N LEU A 7 0.15 0.98 -17.06
CA LEU A 7 0.18 2.38 -17.46
C LEU A 7 1.62 2.91 -17.51
N SER A 8 2.35 2.74 -16.40
CA SER A 8 3.79 2.98 -16.34
C SER A 8 4.39 2.37 -15.06
N PRO A 9 5.53 1.66 -15.13
CA PRO A 9 6.23 1.13 -13.96
C PRO A 9 6.86 2.21 -13.06
N ASP A 10 6.96 3.44 -13.55
CA ASP A 10 7.52 4.59 -12.85
C ASP A 10 6.48 5.34 -11.98
N LEU A 11 5.20 4.94 -12.04
CA LEU A 11 4.17 5.54 -11.20
C LEU A 11 4.42 5.22 -9.71
N PRO A 12 4.41 6.23 -8.83
CA PRO A 12 4.57 6.01 -7.41
C PRO A 12 3.29 5.43 -6.80
N LEU A 13 3.45 4.45 -5.91
CA LEU A 13 2.37 3.90 -5.09
C LEU A 13 2.69 4.05 -3.61
N HIS A 14 1.86 4.83 -2.91
CA HIS A 14 1.88 4.93 -1.45
C HIS A 14 0.79 4.02 -0.85
N ILE A 15 1.21 3.03 -0.06
CA ILE A 15 0.31 2.15 0.68
C ILE A 15 0.25 2.66 2.11
N SER A 16 -0.85 3.32 2.46
CA SER A 16 -1.03 3.93 3.77
C SER A 16 -1.76 3.01 4.74
N ARG A 17 -1.28 2.94 5.98
CA ARG A 17 -1.93 2.17 7.06
C ARG A 17 -3.21 2.85 7.50
N TYR A 18 -4.28 2.07 7.61
CA TYR A 18 -5.56 2.52 8.14
C TYR A 18 -5.59 2.49 9.67
N PHE A 19 -6.24 3.50 10.26
CA PHE A 19 -6.55 3.61 11.67
C PHE A 19 -8.05 3.91 11.86
N PRO A 20 -8.74 3.26 12.83
CA PRO A 20 -10.16 3.50 13.08
C PRO A 20 -10.47 4.96 13.38
N ARG A 21 -11.41 5.54 12.61
CA ARG A 21 -11.89 6.92 12.72
C ARG A 21 -13.35 7.04 12.25
N HIS A 22 -14.02 8.08 12.74
CA HIS A 22 -15.40 8.43 12.39
C HIS A 22 -16.38 7.25 12.58
N ARG A 23 -16.95 6.72 11.49
CA ARG A 23 -17.95 5.64 11.51
C ARG A 23 -17.34 4.25 11.35
N MET A 24 -16.03 4.14 11.13
CA MET A 24 -15.36 2.87 10.86
C MET A 24 -14.73 2.31 12.13
N GLN A 25 -15.16 1.11 12.53
CA GLN A 25 -14.80 0.48 13.82
C GLN A 25 -13.86 -0.73 13.67
N THR A 26 -13.54 -1.12 12.44
CA THR A 26 -12.60 -2.22 12.18
C THR A 26 -11.24 -1.91 12.79
N PRO A 27 -10.52 -2.92 13.32
CA PRO A 27 -9.20 -2.70 13.90
C PRO A 27 -8.24 -2.08 12.88
N PRO A 28 -7.20 -1.35 13.35
CA PRO A 28 -6.19 -0.78 12.46
C PRO A 28 -5.55 -1.89 11.63
N THR A 29 -5.17 -1.57 10.39
CA THR A 29 -4.50 -2.55 9.54
C THR A 29 -3.19 -2.97 10.22
N PRO A 30 -2.93 -4.29 10.40
CA PRO A 30 -1.68 -4.76 10.96
C PRO A 30 -0.50 -4.27 10.12
N ILE A 31 0.59 -3.89 10.78
CA ILE A 31 1.78 -3.39 10.06
C ILE A 31 2.35 -4.44 9.11
N ALA A 32 2.33 -5.72 9.52
CA ALA A 32 2.76 -6.85 8.70
C ALA A 32 1.96 -6.97 7.39
N THR A 33 0.68 -6.57 7.38
CA THR A 33 -0.12 -6.54 6.17
C THR A 33 0.37 -5.45 5.21
N ILE A 34 0.73 -4.28 5.73
CA ILE A 34 1.32 -3.20 4.91
C ILE A 34 2.65 -3.64 4.31
N ASP A 35 3.52 -4.26 5.12
CA ASP A 35 4.82 -4.76 4.65
C ASP A 35 4.64 -5.81 3.54
N ALA A 36 3.71 -6.76 3.71
CA ALA A 36 3.40 -7.76 2.70
C ALA A 36 2.85 -7.14 1.40
N LEU A 37 1.95 -6.16 1.51
CA LEU A 37 1.39 -5.46 0.36
C LEU A 37 2.47 -4.67 -0.41
N THR A 38 3.36 -3.98 0.31
CA THR A 38 4.50 -3.27 -0.28
C THR A 38 5.43 -4.24 -1.01
N ALA A 39 5.76 -5.38 -0.41
CA ALA A 39 6.60 -6.40 -1.03
C ALA A 39 5.99 -6.98 -2.31
N VAL A 40 4.68 -7.21 -2.34
CA VAL A 40 3.98 -7.67 -3.56
C VAL A 40 3.93 -6.58 -4.62
N ALA A 41 3.67 -5.32 -4.24
CA ALA A 41 3.59 -4.21 -5.17
C ALA A 41 4.95 -3.87 -5.82
N ALA A 42 6.05 -3.98 -5.06
CA ALA A 42 7.42 -3.71 -5.53
C ALA A 42 7.88 -4.67 -6.63
N ARG A 43 7.19 -5.81 -6.83
CA ARG A 43 7.45 -6.73 -7.96
C ARG A 43 6.99 -6.16 -9.31
N HIS A 44 6.20 -5.09 -9.29
CA HIS A 44 5.56 -4.54 -10.49
C HIS A 44 5.85 -3.05 -10.70
N LEU A 45 6.12 -2.29 -9.64
CA LEU A 45 6.37 -0.85 -9.69
C LEU A 45 7.74 -0.53 -9.10
N ARG A 46 8.44 0.46 -9.66
CA ARG A 46 9.77 0.88 -9.19
C ARG A 46 9.71 1.68 -7.89
N HIS A 47 8.63 2.43 -7.69
CA HIS A 47 8.46 3.34 -6.56
C HIS A 47 7.25 2.92 -5.72
N VAL A 48 7.51 2.16 -4.65
CA VAL A 48 6.48 1.74 -3.70
C VAL A 48 6.90 2.16 -2.30
N HIS A 49 6.02 2.87 -1.61
CA HIS A 49 6.29 3.44 -0.30
C HIS A 49 5.22 3.01 0.70
N ARG A 50 5.65 2.63 1.90
CA ARG A 50 4.75 2.43 3.04
C ARG A 50 4.51 3.77 3.72
N GLY A 51 3.24 4.10 3.98
CA GLY A 51 2.82 5.37 4.59
C GLY A 51 2.08 5.15 5.91
N ASN A 52 2.11 6.16 6.80
CA ASN A 52 1.43 6.15 8.10
C ASN A 52 1.71 4.90 8.96
N CYS A 53 2.93 4.36 8.88
CA CYS A 53 3.33 3.10 9.51
C CYS A 53 3.72 3.27 10.97
#